data_AF-A0A7U6QQB1-F1
#
_entry.id   AF-A0A7U6QQB1-F1
#
_cell.length_a   1.000
_cell.length_b   1.000
_cell.length_c   1.000
_cell.angle_alpha   90.00
_cell.angle_beta   90.00
_cell.angle_gamma   90.00
#
_symmetry.space_group_name_H-M   'P 1'
#
loop_
_entity.id
_entity.type
_entity.pdbx_description
1 polymer ?
#
loop_
_entity_poly.entity_id
_entity_poly.type
_entity_poly.pdbx_seq_one_letter_code
_entity_poly.pdbx_strand_id
1 'polypeptide(L)'
;MNVEETIATWETEEARIREKLGDADVIPLSDLTTRSGMDIFNAMFAGELPHPPYWSNARLHSYSYGKGIAVFQGRPKRHHYNPLGTVHGGWFCTLLDSAVGCAVHTLYQQEKPIQL
;
A
#
# COMPACT_ATOMS: atom_id res chain seq x y z
N MET A 1 1.79 -25.59 7.80
CA MET A 1 2.41 -24.64 6.87
C MET A 1 3.82 -24.36 7.36
N ASN A 2 4.84 -24.65 6.58
CA ASN A 2 6.23 -24.35 6.90
C ASN A 2 6.62 -22.95 6.38
N VAL A 3 7.86 -22.52 6.64
CA VAL A 3 8.35 -21.19 6.22
C VAL A 3 8.34 -21.04 4.70
N GLU A 4 8.73 -22.08 3.97
CA GLU A 4 8.84 -22.07 2.50
C GLU A 4 7.46 -21.94 1.85
N GLU A 5 6.47 -22.70 2.34
CA GLU A 5 5.06 -22.63 1.91
C GLU A 5 4.46 -21.25 2.20
N THR A 6 4.80 -20.66 3.35
CA THR A 6 4.34 -19.31 3.73
C THR A 6 4.88 -18.26 2.77
N ILE A 7 6.19 -18.33 2.47
CA ILE A 7 6.85 -17.43 1.53
C ILE A 7 6.25 -17.58 0.13
N ALA A 8 6.09 -18.81 -0.36
CA ALA A 8 5.52 -19.06 -1.68
C ALA A 8 4.09 -18.50 -1.81
N THR A 9 3.29 -18.59 -0.74
CA THR A 9 1.95 -18.00 -0.69
C THR A 9 2.02 -16.47 -0.81
N TRP A 10 2.91 -15.82 -0.05
CA TRP A 10 3.07 -14.37 -0.09
C TRP A 10 3.63 -13.88 -1.43
N GLU A 11 4.58 -14.58 -2.03
CA GLU A 11 5.14 -14.23 -3.34
C GLU A 11 4.11 -14.37 -4.46
N THR A 12 3.28 -15.43 -4.42
CA THR A 12 2.18 -15.60 -5.38
C THR A 12 1.18 -14.45 -5.29
N GLU A 13 0.85 -14.04 -4.08
CA GLU A 13 -0.13 -12.98 -3.84
C GLU A 13 0.43 -11.59 -4.18
N GLU A 14 1.71 -11.34 -3.90
CA GLU A 14 2.42 -10.14 -4.38
C GLU A 14 2.37 -10.06 -5.92
N ALA A 15 2.67 -11.18 -6.61
CA ALA A 15 2.64 -11.22 -8.07
C ALA A 15 1.24 -10.89 -8.62
N ARG A 16 0.19 -11.47 -8.02
CA ARG A 16 -1.21 -11.22 -8.40
C ARG A 16 -1.61 -9.75 -8.25
N ILE A 17 -1.13 -9.08 -7.20
CA ILE A 17 -1.40 -7.66 -6.98
C ILE A 17 -0.63 -6.82 -8.00
N ARG A 18 0.67 -7.10 -8.19
CA ARG A 18 1.51 -6.35 -9.14
C ARG A 18 1.04 -6.43 -10.58
N GLU A 19 0.46 -7.55 -10.99
CA GLU A 19 -0.13 -7.69 -12.33
C GLU A 19 -1.29 -6.71 -12.58
N LYS A 20 -2.01 -6.32 -11.54
CA LYS A 20 -3.16 -5.42 -11.62
C LYS A 20 -2.83 -3.95 -11.41
N LEU A 21 -1.76 -3.66 -10.67
CA LEU A 21 -1.38 -2.29 -10.37
C LEU A 21 -0.97 -1.56 -11.65
N GLY A 22 -1.44 -0.32 -11.77
CA GLY A 22 -0.96 0.60 -12.80
C GLY A 22 0.44 1.14 -12.49
N ASP A 23 0.92 2.03 -13.34
CA ASP A 23 2.23 2.65 -13.17
C ASP A 23 2.35 3.46 -11.87
N ALA A 24 3.61 3.69 -11.47
CA ALA A 24 3.94 4.50 -10.30
C ALA A 24 3.85 5.98 -10.64
N ASP A 25 2.95 6.69 -9.96
CA ASP A 25 2.80 8.14 -10.12
C ASP A 25 2.00 8.76 -8.96
N VAL A 26 1.77 10.07 -9.01
CA VAL A 26 0.90 10.81 -8.08
C VAL A 26 -0.56 10.72 -8.50
N ILE A 27 -1.45 10.53 -7.53
CA ILE A 27 -2.90 10.58 -7.77
C ILE A 27 -3.30 12.04 -8.07
N PRO A 28 -4.08 12.31 -9.15
CA PRO A 28 -4.58 13.66 -9.42
C PRO A 28 -5.44 14.20 -8.28
N LEU A 29 -5.30 15.50 -7.98
CA LEU A 29 -6.10 16.17 -6.93
C LEU A 29 -7.61 16.06 -7.18
N SER A 30 -8.03 16.04 -8.44
CA SER A 30 -9.44 15.82 -8.82
C SER A 30 -9.97 14.50 -8.28
N ASP A 31 -9.21 13.41 -8.36
CA ASP A 31 -9.63 12.11 -7.84
C ASP A 31 -9.66 12.10 -6.31
N LEU A 32 -8.69 12.75 -5.65
CA LEU A 32 -8.64 12.83 -4.18
C LEU A 32 -9.84 13.58 -3.57
N THR A 33 -10.41 14.52 -4.32
CA THR A 33 -11.54 15.36 -3.87
C THR A 33 -12.91 14.82 -4.26
N THR A 34 -12.96 13.89 -5.22
CA THR A 34 -14.21 13.36 -5.79
C THR A 34 -14.50 11.92 -5.39
N ARG A 35 -13.52 11.20 -4.84
CA ARG A 35 -13.63 9.80 -4.44
C ARG A 35 -13.61 9.65 -2.91
N SER A 36 -14.31 8.64 -2.39
CA SER A 36 -14.06 8.20 -1.02
C SER A 36 -12.68 7.54 -0.93
N GLY A 37 -12.15 7.37 0.28
CA GLY A 37 -10.87 6.70 0.45
C GLY A 37 -10.89 5.26 -0.06
N MET A 38 -11.99 4.53 0.16
CA MET A 38 -12.16 3.18 -0.39
C MET A 38 -12.20 3.18 -1.92
N ASP A 39 -12.82 4.16 -2.56
CA ASP A 39 -12.87 4.26 -4.02
C ASP A 39 -11.49 4.54 -4.62
N ILE A 40 -10.65 5.30 -3.91
CA ILE A 40 -9.24 5.51 -4.31
C ILE A 40 -8.49 4.18 -4.28
N PHE A 41 -8.59 3.41 -3.19
CA PHE A 41 -7.90 2.11 -3.11
C PHE A 41 -8.44 1.10 -4.13
N ASN A 42 -9.76 1.04 -4.33
CA ASN A 42 -10.37 0.19 -5.34
C ASN A 42 -9.86 0.51 -6.76
N ALA A 43 -9.81 1.79 -7.11
CA ALA A 43 -9.31 2.22 -8.41
C ALA A 43 -7.81 1.95 -8.57
N MET A 44 -7.01 2.16 -7.51
CA MET A 44 -5.58 1.85 -7.53
C MET A 44 -5.32 0.35 -7.78
N PHE A 45 -6.06 -0.53 -7.10
CA PHE A 45 -5.93 -1.98 -7.25
C PHE A 45 -6.62 -2.55 -8.50
N ALA A 46 -7.46 -1.75 -9.16
CA ALA A 46 -7.97 -2.02 -10.51
C ALA A 46 -7.03 -1.52 -11.62
N GLY A 47 -5.94 -0.81 -11.27
CA GLY A 47 -5.00 -0.23 -12.22
C GLY A 47 -5.48 1.07 -12.88
N GLU A 48 -6.59 1.64 -12.40
CA GLU A 48 -7.18 2.89 -12.91
C GLU A 48 -6.49 4.14 -12.34
N LEU A 49 -5.94 4.03 -11.11
CA LEU A 49 -5.16 5.07 -10.46
C LEU A 49 -3.74 4.58 -10.17
N PRO A 50 -2.74 5.49 -10.17
CA PRO A 50 -1.37 5.10 -9.92
C PRO A 50 -1.17 4.68 -8.46
N HIS A 51 -0.27 3.74 -8.25
CA HIS A 51 0.27 3.43 -6.94
C HIS A 51 1.43 4.38 -6.57
N PRO A 52 1.73 4.58 -5.26
CA PRO A 52 2.80 5.48 -4.85
C PRO A 52 4.18 5.06 -5.38
N PRO A 53 4.96 5.97 -6.00
CA PRO A 53 6.30 5.65 -6.53
C PRO A 53 7.28 5.13 -5.47
N TYR A 54 7.05 5.52 -4.22
CA TYR A 54 7.90 5.14 -3.10
C TYR A 54 7.85 3.64 -2.75
N TRP A 55 6.78 2.92 -3.13
CA TRP A 55 6.62 1.48 -2.84
C TRP A 55 7.77 0.64 -3.39
N SER A 56 8.22 0.92 -4.62
CA SER A 56 9.34 0.22 -5.25
C SER A 56 10.66 0.41 -4.49
N ASN A 57 10.93 1.64 -4.04
CA ASN A 57 12.16 1.98 -3.31
C ASN A 57 12.19 1.30 -1.94
N ALA A 58 11.09 1.36 -1.21
CA ALA A 58 10.98 0.73 0.09
C ALA A 58 10.78 -0.79 0.01
N ARG A 59 10.53 -1.36 -1.18
CA ARG A 59 10.14 -2.77 -1.35
C ARG A 59 8.96 -3.15 -0.46
N LEU A 60 7.96 -2.27 -0.47
CA LEU A 60 6.69 -2.41 0.23
C LEU A 60 5.57 -2.51 -0.80
N HIS A 61 4.51 -3.21 -0.46
CA HIS A 61 3.26 -3.16 -1.22
C HIS A 61 2.09 -3.39 -0.28
N SER A 62 0.96 -2.75 -0.61
CA SER A 62 -0.30 -3.08 0.04
C SER A 62 -0.78 -4.45 -0.45
N TYR A 63 -1.20 -5.29 0.48
CA TYR A 63 -1.66 -6.65 0.27
C TYR A 63 -3.19 -6.71 0.19
N SER A 64 -3.85 -6.05 1.12
CA SER A 64 -5.32 -5.96 1.15
C SER A 64 -5.75 -4.76 1.97
N TYR A 65 -6.98 -4.31 1.74
CA TYR A 65 -7.58 -3.22 2.49
C TYR A 65 -9.07 -3.48 2.69
N GLY A 66 -9.60 -2.83 3.70
CA GLY A 66 -11.00 -2.84 4.06
C GLY A 66 -11.30 -1.63 4.94
N LYS A 67 -12.54 -1.47 5.36
CA LYS A 67 -12.93 -0.34 6.21
C LYS A 67 -12.14 -0.35 7.53
N GLY A 68 -11.25 0.63 7.72
CA GLY A 68 -10.37 0.77 8.87
C GLY A 68 -9.20 -0.21 8.89
N ILE A 69 -8.92 -0.90 7.80
CA ILE A 69 -7.90 -1.96 7.71
C ILE A 69 -7.06 -1.74 6.45
N ALA A 70 -5.74 -1.75 6.62
CA ALA A 70 -4.81 -1.87 5.50
C ALA A 70 -3.67 -2.82 5.91
N VAL A 71 -3.44 -3.84 5.10
CA VAL A 71 -2.41 -4.86 5.31
C VAL A 71 -1.29 -4.60 4.33
N PHE A 72 -0.07 -4.48 4.84
CA PHE A 72 1.13 -4.28 4.03
C PHE A 72 2.10 -5.42 4.19
N GLN A 73 2.80 -5.73 3.12
CA GLN A 73 3.94 -6.63 3.10
C GLN A 73 5.17 -5.86 2.63
N GLY A 74 6.33 -6.39 2.99
CA GLY A 74 7.58 -5.82 2.52
C GLY A 74 8.71 -6.82 2.53
N ARG A 75 9.65 -6.61 1.61
CA ARG A 75 10.78 -7.52 1.39
C ARG A 75 12.11 -6.76 1.46
N PRO A 76 12.59 -6.44 2.67
CA PRO A 76 13.80 -5.65 2.84
C PRO A 76 14.99 -6.40 2.23
N LYS A 77 15.97 -5.62 1.78
CA LYS A 77 17.22 -6.09 1.18
C LYS A 77 18.40 -5.51 1.93
N ARG A 78 19.61 -5.97 1.62
CA ARG A 78 20.83 -5.59 2.36
C ARG A 78 21.07 -4.08 2.45
N HIS A 79 20.63 -3.29 1.48
CA HIS A 79 20.71 -1.82 1.54
C HIS A 79 19.76 -1.17 2.57
N HIS A 80 18.82 -1.93 3.12
CA HIS A 80 17.94 -1.51 4.21
C HIS A 80 18.48 -1.91 5.60
N TYR A 81 19.68 -2.48 5.68
CA TYR A 81 20.21 -2.96 6.95
C TYR A 81 20.92 -1.85 7.71
N ASN A 82 20.93 -1.95 9.03
CA ASN A 82 21.77 -1.13 9.91
C ASN A 82 23.17 -1.78 10.08
N PRO A 83 24.13 -1.10 10.74
CA PRO A 83 25.48 -1.65 10.97
C PRO A 83 25.54 -2.94 11.80
N LEU A 84 24.48 -3.29 12.53
CA LEU A 84 24.38 -4.53 13.30
C LEU A 84 23.98 -5.74 12.43
N GLY A 85 23.72 -5.52 11.13
CA GLY A 85 23.36 -6.58 10.18
C GLY A 85 21.88 -6.96 10.21
N THR A 86 21.03 -6.19 10.88
CA THR A 86 19.57 -6.36 10.89
C THR A 86 18.87 -5.28 10.07
N VAL A 87 17.58 -5.45 9.76
CA VAL A 87 16.80 -4.43 9.05
C VAL A 87 16.73 -3.16 9.91
N HIS A 88 17.02 -2.00 9.31
CA HIS A 88 17.00 -0.72 10.00
C HIS A 88 15.58 -0.41 10.50
N GLY A 89 15.47 0.12 11.73
CA GLY A 89 14.18 0.44 12.35
C GLY A 89 13.30 1.37 11.48
N GLY A 90 13.94 2.35 10.82
CA GLY A 90 13.26 3.26 9.90
C GLY A 90 12.50 2.57 8.77
N TRP A 91 12.95 1.42 8.27
CA TRP A 91 12.22 0.67 7.26
C TRP A 91 10.90 0.11 7.80
N PHE A 92 10.91 -0.40 9.03
CA PHE A 92 9.68 -0.83 9.71
C PHE A 92 8.76 0.36 10.03
N CYS A 93 9.32 1.50 10.45
CA CYS A 93 8.54 2.72 10.66
C CYS A 93 7.81 3.15 9.38
N THR A 94 8.48 3.09 8.23
CA THR A 94 7.88 3.37 6.92
C THR A 94 6.75 2.40 6.56
N LEU A 95 6.93 1.10 6.82
CA LEU A 95 5.87 0.09 6.62
C LEU A 95 4.66 0.39 7.52
N LEU A 96 4.90 0.69 8.79
CA LEU A 96 3.86 1.02 9.76
C LEU A 96 3.13 2.31 9.42
N ASP A 97 3.85 3.36 9.01
CA ASP A 97 3.28 4.63 8.55
C ASP A 97 2.33 4.40 7.37
N SER A 98 2.76 3.61 6.38
CA SER A 98 1.94 3.25 5.23
C SER A 98 0.67 2.49 5.64
N ALA A 99 0.80 1.49 6.51
CA ALA A 99 -0.34 0.69 6.98
C ALA A 99 -1.34 1.53 7.79
N VAL A 100 -0.88 2.32 8.76
CA VAL A 100 -1.72 3.15 9.61
C VAL A 100 -2.38 4.27 8.81
N GLY A 101 -1.61 4.99 8.01
CA GLY A 101 -2.12 6.07 7.16
C GLY A 101 -3.19 5.55 6.20
N CYS A 102 -2.92 4.43 5.51
CA CYS A 102 -3.90 3.83 4.61
C CYS A 102 -5.15 3.34 5.35
N ALA A 103 -5.01 2.70 6.51
CA ALA A 103 -6.16 2.27 7.32
C ALA A 103 -7.06 3.46 7.70
N VAL A 104 -6.48 4.60 8.08
CA VAL A 104 -7.24 5.83 8.32
C VAL A 104 -7.90 6.34 7.04
N HIS A 105 -7.17 6.37 5.92
CA HIS A 105 -7.73 6.80 4.64
C HIS A 105 -8.93 5.95 4.18
N THR A 106 -8.95 4.64 4.44
CA THR A 106 -10.12 3.79 4.10
C THR A 106 -11.42 4.22 4.81
N LEU A 107 -11.33 5.04 5.86
CA LEU A 107 -12.49 5.58 6.58
C LEU A 107 -12.92 6.95 6.06
N TYR A 108 -12.13 7.59 5.20
CA TYR A 108 -12.47 8.87 4.60
C TYR A 108 -13.69 8.75 3.69
N GLN A 109 -14.72 9.53 4.00
CA GLN A 109 -15.90 9.69 3.16
C GLN A 109 -15.81 11.05 2.47
N GLN A 110 -16.18 11.10 1.19
CA GLN A 110 -16.33 12.36 0.50
C GLN A 110 -17.46 13.16 1.16
N GLU A 111 -17.18 14.40 1.56
CA GLU A 111 -18.23 15.31 1.97
C GLU A 111 -19.13 15.61 0.77
N LYS A 112 -20.44 15.30 0.90
CA LYS A 112 -21.41 15.77 -0.08
C LYS A 112 -21.50 17.29 0.05
N PRO A 113 -21.44 18.06 -1.06
CA PRO A 113 -21.66 19.49 -0.99
C PRO A 113 -23.00 19.75 -0.31
N ILE A 114 -23.01 20.66 0.67
CA ILE A 114 -24.22 21.11 1.35
C ILE A 114 -25.14 21.67 0.26
N GLN A 115 -26.27 21.00 0.01
CA GLN A 115 -27.34 21.56 -0.82
C GLN A 115 -27.99 22.67 0.01
N LEU A 116 -27.68 23.92 -0.32
CA LEU A 116 -28.37 25.12 0.16
C LEU A 116 -29.62 25.39 -0.68
#